data_AF-A0AAU3HC53-F1
#
_entry.id   AF-A0AAU3HC53-F1
#
_cell.length_a   1.000
_cell.length_b   1.000
_cell.length_c   1.000
_cell.angle_alpha   90.00
_cell.angle_beta   90.00
_cell.angle_gamma   90.00
#
_symmetry.space_group_name_H-M   'P 1'
#
loop_
_entity.id
_entity.type
_entity.pdbx_description
1 polymer ?
#
loop_
_entity_poly.entity_id
_entity_poly.type
_entity_poly.pdbx_seq_one_letter_code
_entity_poly.pdbx_strand_id
1 'polypeptide(L)'
;MSPELIAVLAVIAVAMAFDYTNGFHDAANAIATSISTRALTPRIALGLAAVGNFVGAHFGAGVAKTVGDGLVTLPTGVESLGVVFAGVLGAIAWNLITWYFGLPSSSSHALFGGLVGATLFAADGIVQWGNIVEKVLIPMVLSPVVGLILGFLVMLAIMWLFRKGQPGKLSRGFRWAQTVSAAAMSVGHGMQDAAKTMGIIVLALYTGGFQESKTHIPGWVFWTSATMLALGTYAGGWRIIRTLGRKIIDLGPAEGFAAETVASAVLYFNALVLKAPISTTHTITSAIMGVGATKRLSAVRWNVAGNIVIAWIITFPAAAAIACLAYLLVRPLF
;
A
#
# COMPACT_ATOMS: atom_id res chain seq x y z
N MET A 1 17.45 28.26 12.83
CA MET A 1 16.73 26.98 13.03
C MET A 1 17.75 25.97 13.53
N SER A 2 17.40 25.12 14.49
CA SER A 2 18.34 24.09 14.95
C SER A 2 18.56 23.05 13.83
N PRO A 3 19.74 22.39 13.77
CA PRO A 3 20.01 21.34 12.79
C PRO A 3 18.93 20.23 12.80
N GLU A 4 18.43 19.88 13.98
CA GLU A 4 17.37 18.88 14.18
C GLU A 4 16.07 19.33 13.52
N LEU A 5 15.69 20.61 13.66
CA LEU A 5 14.48 21.13 13.03
C LEU A 5 14.57 21.06 11.49
N ILE A 6 15.73 21.40 10.93
CA ILE A 6 15.95 21.35 9.48
C ILE A 6 15.85 19.90 8.99
N ALA A 7 16.49 18.96 9.69
CA ALA A 7 16.45 17.54 9.36
C ALA A 7 15.04 16.96 9.49
N VAL A 8 14.28 17.30 10.53
CA VAL A 8 12.88 16.87 10.68
C VAL A 8 12.02 17.41 9.54
N LEU A 9 12.16 18.68 9.18
CA LEU A 9 11.42 19.26 8.05
C LEU A 9 11.78 18.59 6.72
N ALA A 10 13.04 18.22 6.51
CA ALA A 10 13.46 17.46 5.33
C ALA A 10 12.82 16.06 5.30
N VAL A 11 12.77 15.36 6.44
CA VAL A 11 12.09 14.05 6.56
C VAL A 11 10.59 14.18 6.33
N ILE A 12 9.94 15.22 6.87
CA ILE A 12 8.51 15.47 6.64
C ILE A 12 8.25 15.74 5.14
N ALA A 13 9.08 16.57 4.50
CA ALA A 13 8.94 16.88 3.08
C ALA A 13 9.07 15.62 2.20
N VAL A 14 10.06 14.76 2.48
CA VAL A 14 10.21 13.51 1.72
C VAL A 14 9.12 12.50 2.04
N ALA A 15 8.63 12.45 3.28
CA ALA A 15 7.48 11.61 3.65
C ALA A 15 6.21 12.05 2.93
N MET A 16 5.95 13.36 2.81
CA MET A 16 4.83 13.89 2.01
C MET A 16 4.97 13.57 0.53
N ALA A 17 6.20 13.65 -0.02
CA ALA A 17 6.47 13.24 -1.40
C ALA A 17 6.25 11.73 -1.60
N PHE A 18 6.66 10.91 -0.62
CA PHE A 18 6.36 9.48 -0.60
C PHE A 18 4.86 9.23 -0.59
N ASP A 19 4.09 9.92 0.25
CA ASP A 19 2.65 9.70 0.36
C ASP A 19 1.90 10.07 -0.92
N TYR A 20 2.30 11.18 -1.56
CA TYR A 20 1.79 11.58 -2.86
C TYR A 20 2.13 10.56 -3.95
N THR A 21 3.41 10.17 -4.06
CA THR A 21 3.84 9.18 -5.07
C THR A 21 3.25 7.80 -4.81
N ASN A 22 3.01 7.45 -3.55
CA ASN A 22 2.33 6.24 -3.14
C ASN A 22 0.86 6.24 -3.56
N GLY A 23 0.13 7.33 -3.28
CA GLY A 23 -1.26 7.48 -3.72
C GLY A 23 -1.39 7.34 -5.24
N PHE A 24 -0.47 7.93 -5.97
CA PHE A 24 -0.36 7.80 -7.43
C PHE A 24 -0.06 6.35 -7.86
N HIS A 25 0.95 5.73 -7.28
CA HIS A 25 1.37 4.37 -7.61
C HIS A 25 0.23 3.35 -7.35
N ASP A 26 -0.41 3.46 -6.19
CA ASP A 26 -1.36 2.47 -5.68
C ASP A 26 -2.83 2.81 -5.98
N ALA A 27 -3.11 3.92 -6.67
CA ALA A 27 -4.44 4.22 -7.20
C ALA A 27 -5.03 3.02 -7.97
N ALA A 28 -4.16 2.27 -8.67
CA ALA A 28 -4.53 1.08 -9.41
C ALA A 28 -5.17 -0.02 -8.55
N ASN A 29 -4.77 -0.16 -7.28
CA ASN A 29 -5.29 -1.18 -6.38
C ASN A 29 -6.77 -0.97 -6.05
N ALA A 30 -7.22 0.28 -6.01
CA ALA A 30 -8.60 0.62 -5.68
C ALA A 30 -9.52 0.67 -6.91
N ILE A 31 -9.01 1.00 -8.10
CA ILE A 31 -9.86 1.36 -9.25
C ILE A 31 -9.62 0.57 -10.53
N ALA A 32 -8.54 -0.22 -10.64
CA ALA A 32 -8.23 -0.88 -11.91
C ALA A 32 -9.32 -1.87 -12.33
N THR A 33 -9.93 -2.57 -11.37
CA THR A 33 -11.06 -3.49 -11.56
C THR A 33 -12.34 -2.76 -11.95
N SER A 34 -12.71 -1.67 -11.27
CA SER A 34 -13.93 -0.92 -11.57
C SER A 34 -13.89 -0.17 -12.91
N ILE A 35 -12.69 0.24 -13.34
CA ILE A 35 -12.46 0.80 -14.68
C ILE A 35 -12.47 -0.29 -15.74
N SER A 36 -11.83 -1.44 -15.51
CA SER A 36 -11.72 -2.49 -16.52
C SER A 36 -13.06 -3.17 -16.82
N THR A 37 -13.88 -3.39 -15.79
CA THR A 37 -15.26 -3.90 -15.91
C THR A 37 -16.24 -2.85 -16.43
N ARG A 38 -15.79 -1.60 -16.59
CA ARG A 38 -16.62 -0.43 -16.95
C ARG A 38 -17.74 -0.18 -15.93
N ALA A 39 -17.59 -0.59 -14.68
CA ALA A 39 -18.53 -0.21 -13.61
C ALA A 39 -18.49 1.31 -13.37
N LEU A 40 -17.29 1.89 -13.40
CA LEU A 40 -17.06 3.33 -13.23
C LEU A 40 -16.29 3.91 -14.42
N THR A 41 -16.53 5.19 -14.72
CA THR A 41 -15.66 5.94 -15.62
C THR A 41 -14.37 6.33 -14.86
N PRO A 42 -13.22 6.48 -15.53
CA PRO A 42 -11.97 6.73 -14.83
C PRO A 42 -11.97 7.97 -13.92
N ARG A 43 -12.62 9.07 -14.36
CA ARG A 43 -12.72 10.30 -13.54
C ARG A 43 -13.50 10.08 -12.25
N ILE A 44 -14.63 9.36 -12.34
CA ILE A 44 -15.45 9.03 -11.17
C ILE A 44 -14.69 8.07 -10.25
N ALA A 45 -14.04 7.06 -10.82
CA ALA A 45 -13.28 6.09 -10.04
C ALA A 45 -12.12 6.75 -9.27
N LEU A 46 -11.36 7.65 -9.91
CA LEU A 46 -10.29 8.42 -9.25
C LEU A 46 -10.82 9.34 -8.15
N GLY A 47 -11.94 10.04 -8.41
CA GLY A 47 -12.57 10.91 -7.40
C GLY A 47 -13.08 10.12 -6.19
N LEU A 48 -13.75 9.00 -6.43
CA LEU A 48 -14.21 8.08 -5.39
C LEU A 48 -13.05 7.49 -4.59
N ALA A 49 -11.95 7.12 -5.26
CA ALA A 49 -10.77 6.60 -4.59
C ALA A 49 -10.05 7.66 -3.75
N ALA A 50 -9.93 8.89 -4.24
CA ALA A 50 -9.33 10.00 -3.49
C ALA A 50 -10.13 10.32 -2.21
N VAL A 51 -11.46 10.42 -2.33
CA VAL A 51 -12.33 10.64 -1.16
C VAL A 51 -12.29 9.45 -0.21
N GLY A 52 -12.34 8.22 -0.74
CA GLY A 52 -12.24 6.99 0.04
C GLY A 52 -10.93 6.92 0.81
N ASN A 53 -9.79 7.21 0.16
CA ASN A 53 -8.48 7.24 0.81
C ASN A 53 -8.41 8.28 1.93
N PHE A 54 -8.94 9.49 1.70
CA PHE A 54 -9.00 10.55 2.70
C PHE A 54 -9.85 10.15 3.92
N VAL A 55 -11.03 9.57 3.69
CA VAL A 55 -11.90 9.07 4.77
C VAL A 55 -11.24 7.91 5.49
N GLY A 56 -10.71 6.93 4.76
CA GLY A 56 -10.06 5.74 5.28
C GLY A 56 -8.87 6.04 6.19
N ALA A 57 -8.09 7.08 5.87
CA ALA A 57 -6.98 7.52 6.69
C ALA A 57 -7.37 7.67 8.18
N HIS A 58 -8.60 8.12 8.48
CA HIS A 58 -9.10 8.33 9.86
C HIS A 58 -9.05 7.06 10.72
N PHE A 59 -9.14 5.88 10.09
CA PHE A 59 -9.17 4.61 10.80
C PHE A 59 -7.81 3.89 10.79
N GLY A 60 -6.75 4.54 10.31
CA GLY A 60 -5.40 3.97 10.18
C GLY A 60 -4.47 4.13 11.39
N ALA A 61 -4.92 4.79 12.48
CA ALA A 61 -4.05 5.16 13.60
C ALA A 61 -3.34 3.95 14.27
N GLY A 62 -3.97 2.78 14.32
CA GLY A 62 -3.35 1.56 14.85
C GLY A 62 -2.15 1.11 14.03
N VAL A 63 -2.29 1.12 12.70
CA VAL A 63 -1.22 0.77 11.76
C VAL A 63 -0.07 1.78 11.84
N ALA A 64 -0.39 3.07 11.95
CA ALA A 64 0.61 4.13 12.04
C ALA A 64 1.52 3.98 13.28
N LYS A 65 0.93 3.61 14.43
CA LYS A 65 1.69 3.30 15.66
C LYS A 65 2.63 2.12 15.46
N THR A 66 2.18 1.07 14.79
CA THR A 66 3.00 -0.10 14.47
C THR A 66 4.18 0.25 13.57
N VAL A 67 3.99 1.15 12.59
CA VAL A 67 5.06 1.63 11.70
C VAL A 67 6.04 2.53 12.46
N GLY A 68 5.55 3.42 13.33
CA GLY A 68 6.39 4.41 14.04
C GLY A 68 7.29 3.83 15.13
N ASP A 69 6.90 2.73 15.79
CA ASP A 69 7.66 2.15 16.91
C ASP A 69 8.16 0.72 16.65
N GLY A 70 7.58 0.01 15.68
CA GLY A 70 7.74 -1.44 15.59
C GLY A 70 8.99 -1.94 14.86
N LEU A 71 9.60 -1.17 13.96
CA LEU A 71 10.49 -1.75 12.94
C LEU A 71 11.98 -1.52 13.18
N VAL A 72 12.34 -0.31 13.63
CA VAL A 72 13.72 0.11 13.84
C VAL A 72 13.84 0.87 15.15
N THR A 73 14.99 0.78 15.80
CA THR A 73 15.34 1.60 16.96
C THR A 73 16.50 2.49 16.58
N LEU A 74 16.25 3.80 16.63
CA LEU A 74 17.21 4.84 16.27
C LEU A 74 17.41 5.75 17.48
N PRO A 75 18.66 6.11 17.83
CA PRO A 75 18.92 7.15 18.83
C PRO A 75 18.34 8.49 18.39
N THR A 76 18.05 9.38 19.34
CA THR A 76 17.67 10.75 18.99
C THR A 76 18.86 11.49 18.40
N GLY A 77 18.65 12.22 17.30
CA GLY A 77 19.71 13.00 16.67
C GLY A 77 19.54 13.16 15.16
N VAL A 78 20.35 14.05 14.60
CA VAL A 78 20.32 14.40 13.17
C VAL A 78 20.73 13.22 12.30
N GLU A 79 21.76 12.45 12.70
CA GLU A 79 22.21 11.27 11.97
C GLU A 79 21.09 10.24 11.76
N SER A 80 20.28 9.99 12.79
CA SER A 80 19.13 9.09 12.75
C SER A 80 18.01 9.60 11.85
N LEU A 81 17.81 10.93 11.77
CA LEU A 81 16.89 11.51 10.78
C LEU A 81 17.39 11.31 9.35
N GLY A 82 18.71 11.30 9.14
CA GLY A 82 19.34 10.92 7.87
C GLY A 82 19.01 9.49 7.45
N VAL A 83 18.93 8.56 8.41
CA VAL A 83 18.49 7.17 8.17
C VAL A 83 17.05 7.12 7.67
N VAL A 84 16.13 7.81 8.36
CA VAL A 84 14.72 7.86 7.96
C VAL A 84 14.57 8.52 6.60
N PHE A 85 15.26 9.64 6.36
CA PHE A 85 15.27 10.35 5.09
C PHE A 85 15.72 9.45 3.93
N ALA A 86 16.86 8.77 4.09
CA ALA A 86 17.39 7.84 3.09
C ALA A 86 16.49 6.63 2.85
N GLY A 87 15.90 6.09 3.91
CA GLY A 87 14.95 4.98 3.83
C GLY A 87 13.71 5.33 3.00
N VAL A 88 13.13 6.50 3.23
CA VAL A 88 11.98 7.00 2.46
C VAL A 88 12.38 7.31 1.02
N LEU A 89 13.56 7.91 0.78
CA LEU A 89 14.06 8.15 -0.58
C LEU A 89 14.23 6.85 -1.37
N GLY A 90 14.79 5.80 -0.75
CA GLY A 90 14.94 4.49 -1.39
C GLY A 90 13.59 3.89 -1.78
N ALA A 91 12.58 4.05 -0.92
CA ALA A 91 11.20 3.63 -1.19
C ALA A 91 10.57 4.39 -2.37
N ILE A 92 10.71 5.72 -2.40
CA ILE A 92 10.22 6.56 -3.51
C ILE A 92 10.88 6.14 -4.82
N ALA A 93 12.22 6.03 -4.82
CA ALA A 93 12.97 5.67 -6.02
C ALA A 93 12.53 4.31 -6.56
N TRP A 94 12.38 3.31 -5.70
CA TRP A 94 11.90 1.99 -6.11
C TRP A 94 10.46 2.05 -6.66
N ASN A 95 9.55 2.75 -5.97
CA ASN A 95 8.17 2.93 -6.44
C ASN A 95 8.11 3.59 -7.83
N LEU A 96 8.94 4.61 -8.08
CA LEU A 96 9.01 5.26 -9.40
C LEU A 96 9.56 4.33 -10.47
N ILE A 97 10.56 3.50 -10.14
CA ILE A 97 11.11 2.47 -11.05
C ILE A 97 10.01 1.46 -11.41
N THR A 98 9.32 0.90 -10.42
CA THR A 98 8.27 -0.10 -10.66
C THR A 98 7.10 0.49 -11.43
N TRP A 99 6.71 1.73 -11.11
CA TRP A 99 5.72 2.46 -11.91
C TRP A 99 6.17 2.66 -13.35
N TYR A 100 7.43 3.05 -13.58
CA TYR A 100 7.95 3.29 -14.92
C TYR A 100 7.81 2.03 -15.78
N PHE A 101 8.12 0.86 -15.23
CA PHE A 101 7.95 -0.44 -15.90
C PHE A 101 6.51 -0.99 -15.83
N GLY A 102 5.59 -0.32 -15.15
CA GLY A 102 4.20 -0.75 -14.99
C GLY A 102 4.07 -2.06 -14.21
N LEU A 103 5.01 -2.33 -13.30
CA LEU A 103 5.05 -3.48 -12.41
C LEU A 103 4.26 -3.16 -11.13
N PRO A 104 3.18 -3.90 -10.81
CA PRO A 104 2.48 -3.78 -9.54
C PRO A 104 3.39 -4.25 -8.39
N SER A 105 4.02 -3.32 -7.71
CA SER A 105 4.82 -3.56 -6.51
C SER A 105 4.10 -3.07 -5.25
N SER A 106 4.68 -3.35 -4.09
CA SER A 106 4.12 -2.92 -2.81
C SER A 106 4.93 -1.78 -2.21
N SER A 107 4.31 -0.62 -2.07
CA SER A 107 4.92 0.54 -1.40
C SER A 107 5.21 0.28 0.07
N SER A 108 4.44 -0.59 0.74
CA SER A 108 4.74 -1.03 2.11
C SER A 108 6.11 -1.70 2.18
N HIS A 109 6.38 -2.62 1.24
CA HIS A 109 7.66 -3.34 1.19
C HIS A 109 8.81 -2.45 0.76
N ALA A 110 8.55 -1.50 -0.14
CA ALA A 110 9.54 -0.51 -0.53
C ALA A 110 9.94 0.36 0.68
N LEU A 111 8.96 0.82 1.46
CA LEU A 111 9.19 1.64 2.65
C LEU A 111 9.94 0.87 3.75
N PHE A 112 9.49 -0.34 4.08
CA PHE A 112 10.13 -1.14 5.12
C PHE A 112 11.51 -1.64 4.70
N GLY A 113 11.65 -2.07 3.44
CA GLY A 113 12.95 -2.42 2.86
C GLY A 113 13.90 -1.22 2.90
N GLY A 114 13.43 -0.04 2.50
CA GLY A 114 14.21 1.19 2.54
C GLY A 114 14.69 1.56 3.95
N LEU A 115 13.78 1.56 4.93
CA LEU A 115 14.14 1.81 6.34
C LEU A 115 15.15 0.80 6.87
N VAL A 116 14.93 -0.50 6.63
CA VAL A 116 15.86 -1.55 7.06
C VAL A 116 17.22 -1.36 6.38
N GLY A 117 17.25 -1.13 5.07
CA GLY A 117 18.49 -0.94 4.32
C GLY A 117 19.32 0.25 4.80
N ALA A 118 18.69 1.40 5.07
CA ALA A 118 19.37 2.56 5.63
C ALA A 118 19.86 2.30 7.07
N THR A 119 19.04 1.62 7.89
CA THR A 119 19.38 1.34 9.30
C THR A 119 20.56 0.41 9.43
N LEU A 120 20.72 -0.58 8.53
CA LEU A 120 21.86 -1.52 8.56
C LEU A 120 23.23 -0.85 8.38
N PHE A 121 23.27 0.35 7.80
CA PHE A 121 24.50 1.11 7.58
C PHE A 121 24.69 2.25 8.57
N ALA A 122 23.72 2.49 9.45
CA ALA A 122 23.83 3.45 10.54
C ALA A 122 24.58 2.81 11.72
N ALA A 123 25.58 3.51 12.27
CA ALA A 123 26.46 2.96 13.31
C ALA A 123 25.69 2.51 14.57
N ASP A 124 24.67 3.26 14.96
CA ASP A 124 23.87 3.01 16.17
C ASP A 124 22.42 2.56 15.86
N GLY A 125 22.13 2.24 14.59
CA GLY A 125 20.80 1.81 14.16
C GLY A 125 20.56 0.32 14.44
N ILE A 126 19.47 -0.01 15.14
CA ILE A 126 19.12 -1.41 15.43
C ILE A 126 17.87 -1.80 14.63
N VAL A 127 18.00 -2.81 13.77
CA VAL A 127 16.86 -3.43 13.08
C VAL A 127 16.22 -4.46 13.99
N GLN A 128 14.91 -4.32 14.23
CA GLN A 128 14.14 -5.24 15.06
C GLN A 128 13.69 -6.46 14.24
N TRP A 129 14.61 -7.39 13.95
CA TRP A 129 14.36 -8.53 13.05
C TRP A 129 13.14 -9.38 13.42
N GLY A 130 12.88 -9.60 14.72
CA GLY A 130 11.67 -10.29 15.17
C GLY A 130 10.40 -9.58 14.72
N ASN A 131 10.33 -8.26 14.93
CA ASN A 131 9.20 -7.45 14.47
C ASN A 131 9.12 -7.36 12.94
N ILE A 132 10.25 -7.32 12.22
CA ILE A 132 10.25 -7.36 10.75
C ILE A 132 9.64 -8.68 10.27
N VAL A 133 10.03 -9.81 10.85
CA VAL A 133 9.46 -11.11 10.49
C VAL A 133 7.96 -11.14 10.81
N GLU A 134 7.58 -10.78 12.03
CA GLU A 134 6.19 -10.90 12.51
C GLU A 134 5.23 -9.90 11.86
N LYS A 135 5.64 -8.65 11.70
CA LYS A 135 4.76 -7.55 11.29
C LYS A 135 4.88 -7.19 9.82
N VAL A 136 5.92 -7.66 9.13
CA VAL A 136 6.15 -7.39 7.70
C VAL A 136 6.19 -8.68 6.89
N LEU A 137 7.13 -9.59 7.15
CA LEU A 137 7.37 -10.75 6.27
C LEU A 137 6.28 -11.83 6.39
N ILE A 138 5.73 -12.08 7.57
CA ILE A 138 4.64 -13.04 7.74
C ILE A 138 3.36 -12.53 7.03
N PRO A 139 2.88 -11.29 7.30
CA PRO A 139 1.77 -10.72 6.55
C PRO A 139 2.03 -10.64 5.04
N MET A 140 3.27 -10.43 4.61
CA MET A 140 3.67 -10.42 3.20
C MET A 140 3.32 -11.72 2.48
N VAL A 141 3.56 -12.87 3.11
CA VAL A 141 3.32 -14.19 2.51
C VAL A 141 1.87 -14.62 2.73
N LEU A 142 1.32 -14.38 3.93
CA LEU A 142 -0.04 -14.80 4.26
C LEU A 142 -1.10 -14.02 3.49
N SER A 143 -0.92 -12.72 3.26
CA SER A 143 -1.94 -11.89 2.61
C SER A 143 -2.25 -12.29 1.16
N PRO A 144 -1.28 -12.60 0.28
CA PRO A 144 -1.56 -13.22 -1.01
C PRO A 144 -2.36 -14.50 -0.90
N VAL A 145 -1.96 -15.40 0.00
CA VAL A 145 -2.59 -16.73 0.16
C VAL A 145 -4.05 -16.57 0.59
N VAL A 146 -4.28 -15.73 1.61
CA VAL A 146 -5.63 -15.41 2.09
C VAL A 146 -6.45 -14.74 1.00
N GLY A 147 -5.89 -13.76 0.29
CA GLY A 147 -6.56 -13.09 -0.82
C GLY A 147 -6.98 -14.06 -1.92
N LEU A 148 -6.08 -14.96 -2.33
CA LEU A 148 -6.35 -15.98 -3.36
C LEU A 148 -7.44 -16.95 -2.91
N ILE A 149 -7.34 -17.50 -1.70
CA ILE A 149 -8.30 -18.48 -1.18
C ILE A 149 -9.67 -17.83 -0.99
N LEU A 150 -9.74 -16.69 -0.30
CA LEU A 150 -11.01 -16.01 -0.06
C LEU A 150 -11.62 -15.48 -1.36
N GLY A 151 -10.82 -14.98 -2.29
CA GLY A 151 -11.26 -14.58 -3.63
C GLY A 151 -11.94 -15.73 -4.38
N PHE A 152 -11.33 -16.91 -4.35
CA PHE A 152 -11.90 -18.12 -4.92
C PHE A 152 -13.22 -18.52 -4.24
N LEU A 153 -13.24 -18.58 -2.91
CA LEU A 153 -14.41 -19.03 -2.14
C LEU A 153 -15.59 -18.07 -2.27
N VAL A 154 -15.35 -16.75 -2.20
CA VAL A 154 -16.41 -15.74 -2.36
C VAL A 154 -16.98 -15.76 -3.78
N MET A 155 -16.13 -15.87 -4.80
CA MET A 155 -16.62 -15.99 -6.17
C MET A 155 -17.39 -17.29 -6.39
N LEU A 156 -16.94 -18.41 -5.82
CA LEU A 156 -17.68 -19.67 -5.85
C LEU A 156 -19.07 -19.52 -5.21
N ALA A 157 -19.16 -18.88 -4.05
CA ALA A 157 -20.42 -18.60 -3.37
C ALA A 157 -21.34 -17.72 -4.23
N ILE A 158 -20.80 -16.66 -4.86
CA ILE A 158 -21.55 -15.80 -5.79
C ILE A 158 -22.09 -16.60 -6.98
N MET A 159 -21.27 -17.44 -7.62
CA MET A 159 -21.71 -18.28 -8.74
C MET A 159 -22.83 -19.22 -8.33
N TRP A 160 -22.73 -19.85 -7.16
CA TRP A 160 -23.75 -20.76 -6.65
C TRP A 160 -25.06 -20.04 -6.30
N LEU A 161 -24.98 -18.89 -5.63
CA LEU A 161 -26.13 -18.10 -5.22
C LEU A 161 -26.91 -17.56 -6.43
N PHE A 162 -26.19 -17.11 -7.46
CA PHE A 162 -26.78 -16.47 -8.64
C PHE A 162 -26.86 -17.38 -9.87
N ARG A 163 -26.63 -18.70 -9.75
CA ARG A 163 -26.64 -19.66 -10.88
C ARG A 163 -27.94 -19.71 -11.69
N LYS A 164 -29.07 -19.35 -11.08
CA LYS A 164 -30.39 -19.29 -11.72
C LYS A 164 -30.79 -17.88 -12.18
N GLY A 165 -29.93 -16.89 -11.95
CA GLY A 165 -30.25 -15.50 -12.24
C GLY A 165 -30.08 -15.15 -13.71
N GLN A 166 -30.81 -14.12 -14.17
CA GLN A 166 -30.75 -13.67 -15.56
C GLN A 166 -29.48 -12.84 -15.83
N PRO A 167 -28.61 -13.22 -16.78
CA PRO A 167 -27.29 -12.59 -16.96
C PRO A 167 -27.32 -11.05 -17.11
N GLY A 168 -28.27 -10.51 -17.88
CA GLY A 168 -28.39 -9.06 -18.08
C GLY A 168 -28.76 -8.28 -16.82
N LYS A 169 -29.68 -8.81 -16.00
CA LYS A 169 -30.07 -8.19 -14.72
C LYS A 169 -28.96 -8.31 -13.68
N LEU A 170 -28.32 -9.47 -13.60
CA LEU A 170 -27.17 -9.71 -12.73
C LEU A 170 -26.01 -8.77 -13.06
N SER A 171 -25.64 -8.65 -14.34
CA SER A 171 -24.58 -7.75 -14.78
C SER A 171 -24.85 -6.29 -14.36
N ARG A 172 -26.10 -5.83 -14.42
CA ARG A 172 -26.45 -4.47 -13.97
C ARG A 172 -26.36 -4.34 -12.45
N GLY A 173 -26.87 -5.33 -11.71
CA GLY A 173 -26.78 -5.36 -10.25
C GLY A 173 -25.34 -5.37 -9.74
N PHE A 174 -24.49 -6.21 -10.32
CA PHE A 174 -23.08 -6.30 -9.93
C PHE A 174 -22.28 -5.05 -10.29
N ARG A 175 -22.65 -4.28 -11.32
CA ARG A 175 -22.01 -2.96 -11.55
C ARG A 175 -22.27 -1.99 -10.41
N TRP A 176 -23.47 -1.98 -9.86
CA TRP A 176 -23.80 -1.18 -8.67
C TRP A 176 -23.10 -1.70 -7.42
N ALA A 177 -23.14 -3.01 -7.20
CA ALA A 177 -22.43 -3.63 -6.09
C ALA A 177 -20.92 -3.35 -6.15
N GLN A 178 -20.33 -3.41 -7.36
CA GLN A 178 -18.92 -3.12 -7.58
C GLN A 178 -18.57 -1.66 -7.26
N THR A 179 -19.44 -0.69 -7.56
CA THR A 179 -19.21 0.70 -7.16
C THR A 179 -19.08 0.82 -5.63
N VAL A 180 -19.89 0.08 -4.87
CA VAL A 180 -19.85 0.06 -3.41
C VAL A 180 -18.58 -0.65 -2.91
N SER A 181 -18.22 -1.81 -3.48
CA SER A 181 -16.98 -2.51 -3.10
C SER A 181 -15.73 -1.72 -3.47
N ALA A 182 -15.73 -0.97 -4.57
CA ALA A 182 -14.62 -0.09 -4.94
C ALA A 182 -14.46 1.06 -3.93
N ALA A 183 -15.57 1.60 -3.40
CA ALA A 183 -15.53 2.59 -2.33
C ALA A 183 -14.97 1.99 -1.04
N ALA A 184 -15.43 0.79 -0.66
CA ALA A 184 -14.90 0.06 0.50
C ALA A 184 -13.40 -0.24 0.33
N MET A 185 -12.98 -0.71 -0.85
CA MET A 185 -11.57 -0.95 -1.16
C MET A 185 -10.73 0.33 -1.05
N SER A 186 -11.26 1.46 -1.53
CA SER A 186 -10.59 2.77 -1.42
C SER A 186 -10.46 3.22 0.03
N VAL A 187 -11.48 3.02 0.86
CA VAL A 187 -11.39 3.32 2.30
C VAL A 187 -10.36 2.41 2.97
N GLY A 188 -10.41 1.10 2.72
CA GLY A 188 -9.43 0.15 3.27
C GLY A 188 -8.00 0.44 2.82
N HIS A 189 -7.83 0.94 1.61
CA HIS A 189 -6.56 1.42 1.10
C HIS A 189 -6.05 2.62 1.91
N GLY A 190 -6.88 3.65 2.12
CA GLY A 190 -6.55 4.81 2.95
C GLY A 190 -6.16 4.45 4.39
N MET A 191 -6.84 3.46 4.99
CA MET A 191 -6.54 2.96 6.33
C MET A 191 -5.14 2.39 6.48
N GLN A 192 -4.60 1.80 5.41
CA GLN A 192 -3.31 1.14 5.41
C GLN A 192 -2.21 2.11 4.95
N ASP A 193 -2.47 2.87 3.90
CA ASP A 193 -1.44 3.61 3.18
C ASP A 193 -1.10 4.95 3.83
N ALA A 194 -2.10 5.73 4.22
CA ALA A 194 -1.86 7.01 4.90
C ALA A 194 -1.17 6.77 6.26
N ALA A 195 -1.49 5.65 6.90
CA ALA A 195 -0.92 5.25 8.19
C ALA A 195 0.60 5.04 8.14
N LYS A 196 1.14 4.57 7.00
CA LYS A 196 2.59 4.39 6.83
C LYS A 196 3.30 5.74 6.94
N THR A 197 2.84 6.73 6.17
CA THR A 197 3.39 8.08 6.17
C THR A 197 3.26 8.74 7.54
N MET A 198 2.11 8.61 8.20
CA MET A 198 1.93 9.09 9.57
C MET A 198 2.95 8.48 10.53
N GLY A 199 3.19 7.17 10.43
CA GLY A 199 4.19 6.47 11.23
C GLY A 199 5.62 6.98 11.01
N ILE A 200 6.00 7.26 9.75
CA ILE A 200 7.30 7.85 9.40
C ILE A 200 7.46 9.26 9.98
N ILE A 201 6.44 10.10 9.85
CA ILE A 201 6.49 11.46 10.39
C ILE A 201 6.58 11.43 11.93
N VAL A 202 5.81 10.56 12.58
CA VAL A 202 5.91 10.38 14.04
C VAL A 202 7.28 9.86 14.46
N LEU A 203 7.86 8.92 13.72
CA LEU A 203 9.22 8.46 13.96
C LEU A 203 10.23 9.61 13.83
N ALA A 204 10.07 10.49 12.84
CA ALA A 204 10.91 11.67 12.66
C ALA A 204 10.76 12.68 13.80
N LEU A 205 9.53 12.98 14.23
CA LEU A 205 9.27 13.90 15.34
C LEU A 205 9.87 13.38 16.65
N TYR A 206 9.74 12.08 16.90
CA TYR A 206 10.34 11.43 18.08
C TYR A 206 11.87 11.44 18.02
N THR A 207 12.43 11.02 16.89
CA THR A 207 13.89 10.94 16.69
C THR A 207 14.55 12.31 16.73
N GLY A 208 13.85 13.36 16.26
CA GLY A 208 14.31 14.74 16.34
C GLY A 208 14.10 15.41 17.69
N GLY A 209 13.50 14.73 18.67
CA GLY A 209 13.25 15.28 20.01
C GLY A 209 12.09 16.29 20.09
N PHE A 210 11.24 16.38 19.05
CA PHE A 210 10.08 17.27 19.01
C PHE A 210 8.81 16.63 19.59
N GLN A 211 8.85 15.34 19.94
CA GLN A 211 7.75 14.63 20.58
C GLN A 211 8.26 13.51 21.48
N GLU A 212 7.69 13.38 22.68
CA GLU A 212 8.10 12.35 23.65
C GLU A 212 7.50 10.97 23.38
N SER A 213 6.29 10.92 22.82
CA SER A 213 5.58 9.66 22.56
C SER A 213 5.78 9.19 21.12
N LYS A 214 6.17 7.94 20.91
CA LYS A 214 6.21 7.31 19.57
C LYS A 214 4.82 6.93 19.02
N THR A 215 3.77 7.09 19.81
CA THR A 215 2.42 6.61 19.47
C THR A 215 1.39 7.72 19.31
N HIS A 216 1.72 8.92 19.76
CA HIS A 216 0.87 10.09 19.55
C HIS A 216 0.98 10.54 18.09
N ILE A 217 -0.16 10.70 17.42
CA ILE A 217 -0.21 11.19 16.04
C ILE A 217 -0.85 12.58 16.08
N PRO A 218 -0.08 13.66 15.85
CA PRO A 218 -0.64 15.00 15.82
C PRO A 218 -1.70 15.16 14.74
N GLY A 219 -2.74 15.96 15.01
CA GLY A 219 -3.84 16.16 14.06
C GLY A 219 -3.40 16.73 12.71
N TRP A 220 -2.35 17.55 12.66
CA TRP A 220 -1.81 18.05 11.40
C TRP A 220 -1.14 16.94 10.56
N VAL A 221 -0.44 16.00 11.20
CA VAL A 221 0.18 14.84 10.51
C VAL A 221 -0.91 14.02 9.84
N PHE A 222 -2.02 13.85 10.55
CA PHE A 222 -3.20 13.18 10.04
C PHE A 222 -3.76 13.87 8.78
N TRP A 223 -4.16 15.14 8.89
CA TRP A 223 -4.80 15.86 7.77
C TRP A 223 -3.88 16.03 6.57
N THR A 224 -2.59 16.28 6.80
CA THR A 224 -1.62 16.45 5.72
C THR A 224 -1.35 15.14 4.99
N SER A 225 -1.16 14.02 5.70
CA SER A 225 -0.97 12.70 5.06
C SER A 225 -2.24 12.28 4.29
N ALA A 226 -3.42 12.38 4.92
CA ALA A 226 -4.67 12.06 4.24
C ALA A 226 -4.86 12.87 2.94
N THR A 227 -4.49 14.16 2.95
CA THR A 227 -4.56 15.04 1.78
C THR A 227 -3.54 14.65 0.71
N MET A 228 -2.28 14.40 1.08
CA MET A 228 -1.23 14.02 0.12
C MET A 228 -1.54 12.69 -0.57
N LEU A 229 -1.97 11.68 0.20
CA LEU A 229 -2.42 10.41 -0.37
C LEU A 229 -3.60 10.60 -1.33
N ALA A 230 -4.61 11.39 -0.96
CA ALA A 230 -5.78 11.65 -1.80
C ALA A 230 -5.42 12.39 -3.09
N LEU A 231 -4.55 13.41 -3.03
CA LEU A 231 -4.05 14.14 -4.19
C LEU A 231 -3.24 13.25 -5.13
N GLY A 232 -2.35 12.42 -4.57
CA GLY A 232 -1.60 11.42 -5.33
C GLY A 232 -2.55 10.44 -6.03
N THR A 233 -3.53 9.93 -5.30
CA THR A 233 -4.54 9.00 -5.83
C THR A 233 -5.31 9.60 -7.00
N TYR A 234 -5.70 10.87 -6.89
CA TYR A 234 -6.41 11.57 -7.95
C TYR A 234 -5.56 11.80 -9.20
N ALA A 235 -4.23 11.98 -9.05
CA ALA A 235 -3.30 12.05 -10.17
C ALA A 235 -3.24 10.74 -10.99
N GLY A 236 -3.66 9.62 -10.40
CA GLY A 236 -3.83 8.33 -11.05
C GLY A 236 -2.55 7.52 -11.10
N GLY A 237 -2.44 6.57 -12.02
CA GLY A 237 -1.33 5.60 -12.05
C GLY A 237 -1.35 4.75 -13.31
N TRP A 238 -1.55 5.39 -14.47
CA TRP A 238 -2.03 4.75 -15.70
C TRP A 238 -1.19 3.57 -16.21
N ARG A 239 0.12 3.54 -15.93
CA ARG A 239 0.98 2.40 -16.29
C ARG A 239 0.58 1.13 -15.52
N ILE A 240 0.36 1.26 -14.21
CA ILE A 240 -0.03 0.14 -13.33
C ILE A 240 -1.51 -0.20 -13.51
N ILE A 241 -2.40 0.80 -13.62
CA ILE A 241 -3.84 0.59 -13.89
C ILE A 241 -4.04 -0.31 -15.12
N ARG A 242 -3.27 -0.07 -16.19
CA ARG A 242 -3.33 -0.90 -17.41
C ARG A 242 -2.86 -2.34 -17.18
N THR A 243 -1.89 -2.56 -16.29
CA THR A 243 -1.40 -3.91 -15.95
C THR A 243 -2.43 -4.66 -15.10
N LEU A 244 -2.90 -4.09 -13.98
CA LEU A 244 -3.86 -4.77 -13.09
C LEU A 244 -5.23 -4.97 -13.75
N GLY A 245 -5.70 -4.01 -14.55
CA GLY A 245 -7.05 -4.04 -15.08
C GLY A 245 -7.31 -5.08 -16.18
N ARG A 246 -6.29 -5.47 -16.97
CA ARG A 246 -6.50 -6.34 -18.16
C ARG A 246 -5.42 -7.39 -18.41
N LYS A 247 -4.23 -7.28 -17.81
CA LYS A 247 -3.12 -8.20 -18.13
C LYS A 247 -3.11 -9.48 -17.30
N ILE A 248 -3.85 -9.55 -16.19
CA ILE A 248 -3.88 -10.73 -15.32
C ILE A 248 -5.04 -11.64 -15.70
N ILE A 249 -6.24 -11.07 -15.81
CA ILE A 249 -7.48 -11.76 -16.20
C ILE A 249 -8.48 -10.75 -16.77
N ASP A 250 -9.38 -11.22 -17.63
CA ASP A 250 -10.56 -10.46 -18.08
C ASP A 250 -11.71 -10.58 -17.07
N LEU A 251 -11.99 -9.48 -16.37
CA LEU A 251 -12.95 -9.42 -15.26
C LEU A 251 -14.31 -8.89 -15.74
N GLY A 252 -15.37 -9.52 -15.26
CA GLY A 252 -16.71 -8.94 -15.27
C GLY A 252 -17.01 -8.23 -13.95
N PRO A 253 -18.16 -7.53 -13.85
CA PRO A 253 -18.52 -6.79 -12.64
C PRO A 253 -18.67 -7.66 -11.38
N ALA A 254 -19.11 -8.92 -11.52
CA ALA A 254 -19.25 -9.84 -10.39
C ALA A 254 -17.89 -10.25 -9.82
N GLU A 255 -16.94 -10.51 -10.71
CA GLU A 255 -15.56 -10.85 -10.36
C GLU A 255 -14.85 -9.65 -9.72
N GLY A 256 -15.04 -8.45 -10.27
CA GLY A 256 -14.53 -7.21 -9.69
C GLY A 256 -15.07 -6.96 -8.29
N PHE A 257 -16.38 -7.10 -8.11
CA PHE A 257 -17.03 -7.03 -6.79
C PHE A 257 -16.43 -8.04 -5.81
N ALA A 258 -16.34 -9.32 -6.20
CA ALA A 258 -15.78 -10.36 -5.33
C ALA A 258 -14.34 -10.06 -4.88
N ALA A 259 -13.48 -9.65 -5.82
CA ALA A 259 -12.09 -9.35 -5.53
C ALA A 259 -11.94 -8.13 -4.60
N GLU A 260 -12.67 -7.05 -4.87
CA GLU A 260 -12.66 -5.82 -4.08
C GLU A 260 -13.24 -6.04 -2.68
N THR A 261 -14.31 -6.83 -2.54
CA THR A 261 -14.89 -7.18 -1.24
C THR A 261 -13.92 -8.00 -0.39
N VAL A 262 -13.27 -9.01 -0.98
CA VAL A 262 -12.27 -9.81 -0.26
C VAL A 262 -11.08 -8.94 0.14
N ALA A 263 -10.56 -8.15 -0.79
CA ALA A 263 -9.41 -7.31 -0.51
C ALA A 263 -9.73 -6.28 0.58
N SER A 264 -10.83 -5.54 0.46
CA SER A 264 -11.28 -4.60 1.49
C SER A 264 -11.46 -5.27 2.85
N ALA A 265 -12.12 -6.44 2.92
CA ALA A 265 -12.26 -7.16 4.19
C ALA A 265 -10.92 -7.49 4.85
N VAL A 266 -9.94 -7.96 4.08
CA VAL A 266 -8.58 -8.24 4.57
C VAL A 266 -7.89 -6.95 5.04
N LEU A 267 -7.99 -5.84 4.29
CA LEU A 267 -7.40 -4.56 4.68
C LEU A 267 -7.99 -4.01 5.97
N TYR A 268 -9.31 -4.09 6.13
CA TYR A 268 -10.03 -3.61 7.31
C TYR A 268 -9.69 -4.44 8.54
N PHE A 269 -9.69 -5.77 8.39
CA PHE A 269 -9.31 -6.67 9.48
C PHE A 269 -7.88 -6.38 9.96
N ASN A 270 -6.95 -6.22 9.02
CA ASN A 270 -5.57 -5.90 9.37
C ASN A 270 -5.42 -4.53 10.03
N ALA A 271 -6.13 -3.51 9.56
CA ALA A 271 -6.05 -2.16 10.11
C ALA A 271 -6.69 -2.04 11.50
N LEU A 272 -7.90 -2.60 11.67
CA LEU A 272 -8.72 -2.40 12.86
C LEU A 272 -8.45 -3.42 13.97
N VAL A 273 -8.24 -4.69 13.59
CA VAL A 273 -8.10 -5.79 14.56
C VAL A 273 -6.62 -6.04 14.83
N LEU A 274 -5.85 -6.35 13.79
CA LEU A 274 -4.44 -6.70 13.95
C LEU A 274 -3.52 -5.48 14.14
N LYS A 275 -3.99 -4.30 13.71
CA LYS A 275 -3.21 -3.05 13.67
C LYS A 275 -1.88 -3.23 12.92
N ALA A 276 -1.88 -4.12 11.93
CA ALA A 276 -0.71 -4.54 11.19
C ALA A 276 -0.72 -3.93 9.78
N PRO A 277 0.42 -3.39 9.33
CA PRO A 277 0.53 -2.92 7.96
C PRO A 277 0.53 -4.11 7.00
N ILE A 278 -0.23 -3.99 5.91
CA ILE A 278 -0.30 -5.02 4.87
C ILE A 278 -0.03 -4.41 3.49
N SER A 279 0.27 -5.26 2.52
CA SER A 279 0.36 -4.85 1.12
C SER A 279 -1.02 -4.89 0.47
N THR A 280 -1.54 -3.71 0.13
CA THR A 280 -2.79 -3.54 -0.62
C THR A 280 -2.66 -4.18 -2.00
N THR A 281 -1.56 -3.94 -2.70
CA THR A 281 -1.24 -4.54 -4.02
C THR A 281 -1.26 -6.06 -3.98
N HIS A 282 -0.62 -6.69 -2.99
CA HIS A 282 -0.59 -8.15 -2.88
C HIS A 282 -1.98 -8.72 -2.65
N THR A 283 -2.74 -8.07 -1.76
CA THR A 283 -4.07 -8.52 -1.34
C THR A 283 -5.04 -8.49 -2.52
N ILE A 284 -5.18 -7.34 -3.22
CA ILE A 284 -6.12 -7.22 -4.35
C ILE A 284 -5.69 -8.07 -5.54
N THR A 285 -4.39 -8.10 -5.85
CA THR A 285 -3.88 -8.85 -7.00
C THR A 285 -4.11 -10.35 -6.80
N SER A 286 -3.90 -10.84 -5.58
CA SER A 286 -4.13 -12.26 -5.26
C SER A 286 -5.62 -12.59 -5.20
N ALA A 287 -6.47 -11.68 -4.70
CA ALA A 287 -7.92 -11.83 -4.76
C ALA A 287 -8.42 -11.92 -6.22
N ILE A 288 -7.90 -11.09 -7.12
CA ILE A 288 -8.18 -11.16 -8.56
C ILE A 288 -7.77 -12.53 -9.14
N MET A 289 -6.59 -13.04 -8.80
CA MET A 289 -6.15 -14.38 -9.23
C MET A 289 -7.08 -15.48 -8.71
N GLY A 290 -7.47 -15.42 -7.44
CA GLY A 290 -8.37 -16.38 -6.79
C GLY A 290 -9.76 -16.41 -7.43
N VAL A 291 -10.36 -15.23 -7.62
CA VAL A 291 -11.62 -15.06 -8.36
C VAL A 291 -11.49 -15.64 -9.76
N GLY A 292 -10.37 -15.36 -10.44
CA GLY A 292 -10.13 -15.85 -11.80
C GLY A 292 -10.00 -17.35 -11.94
N ALA A 293 -9.39 -18.00 -10.95
CA ALA A 293 -9.23 -19.46 -10.92
C ALA A 293 -10.58 -20.20 -10.86
N THR A 294 -11.68 -19.54 -10.45
CA THR A 294 -13.02 -20.14 -10.45
C THR A 294 -13.61 -20.36 -11.85
N LYS A 295 -13.20 -19.60 -12.87
CA LYS A 295 -13.65 -19.81 -14.26
C LYS A 295 -12.98 -21.04 -14.86
N ARG A 296 -11.65 -21.02 -14.84
CA ARG A 296 -10.72 -22.08 -15.27
C ARG A 296 -9.31 -21.62 -14.93
N LEU A 297 -8.41 -22.54 -14.62
CA LEU A 297 -7.01 -22.19 -14.31
C LEU A 297 -6.34 -21.42 -15.46
N SER A 298 -6.67 -21.70 -16.72
CA SER A 298 -6.12 -21.00 -17.89
C SER A 298 -6.68 -19.58 -18.11
N ALA A 299 -7.69 -19.15 -17.35
CA ALA A 299 -8.20 -17.77 -17.41
C ALA A 299 -7.24 -16.79 -16.74
N VAL A 300 -6.43 -17.27 -15.79
CA VAL A 300 -5.36 -16.49 -15.17
C VAL A 300 -4.11 -16.60 -16.03
N ARG A 301 -3.55 -15.46 -16.42
CA ARG A 301 -2.29 -15.40 -17.17
C ARG A 301 -1.11 -15.62 -16.22
N TRP A 302 -0.81 -16.88 -15.88
CA TRP A 302 0.20 -17.25 -14.88
C TRP A 302 1.59 -16.69 -15.16
N ASN A 303 1.98 -16.50 -16.42
CA ASN A 303 3.25 -15.84 -16.76
C ASN A 303 3.30 -14.40 -16.21
N VAL A 304 2.18 -13.66 -16.29
CA VAL A 304 2.09 -12.31 -15.74
C VAL A 304 2.04 -12.35 -14.22
N ALA A 305 1.28 -13.27 -13.64
CA ALA A 305 1.23 -13.47 -12.19
C ALA A 305 2.61 -13.81 -11.59
N GLY A 306 3.37 -14.69 -12.24
CA GLY A 306 4.73 -15.04 -11.82
C GLY A 306 5.67 -13.84 -11.84
N ASN A 307 5.64 -13.02 -12.90
CA ASN A 307 6.42 -11.78 -12.98
C ASN A 307 6.06 -10.80 -11.86
N ILE A 308 4.79 -10.72 -11.49
CA ILE A 308 4.32 -9.89 -10.37
C ILE A 308 4.87 -10.41 -9.04
N VAL A 309 4.80 -11.72 -8.78
CA VAL A 309 5.35 -12.34 -7.56
C VAL A 309 6.87 -12.12 -7.46
N ILE A 310 7.60 -12.22 -8.57
CA ILE A 310 9.03 -11.90 -8.61
C ILE A 310 9.26 -10.43 -8.21
N ALA A 311 8.49 -9.50 -8.76
CA ALA A 311 8.58 -8.09 -8.38
C ALA A 311 8.30 -7.88 -6.89
N TRP A 312 7.38 -8.64 -6.29
CA TRP A 312 7.10 -8.58 -4.85
C TRP A 312 8.30 -9.00 -4.01
N ILE A 313 8.92 -10.13 -4.36
CA ILE A 313 10.11 -10.65 -3.65
C ILE A 313 11.29 -9.68 -3.77
N ILE A 314 11.51 -9.10 -4.95
CA ILE A 314 12.63 -8.18 -5.22
C ILE A 314 12.42 -6.81 -4.58
N THR A 315 11.18 -6.40 -4.32
CA THR A 315 10.87 -5.04 -3.85
C THR A 315 11.58 -4.69 -2.54
N PHE A 316 11.55 -5.59 -1.56
CA PHE A 316 12.20 -5.35 -0.26
C PHE A 316 13.73 -5.20 -0.39
N PRO A 317 14.49 -6.16 -0.96
CA PRO A 317 15.94 -6.03 -1.09
C PRO A 317 16.37 -4.90 -2.03
N ALA A 318 15.63 -4.64 -3.11
CA ALA A 318 15.97 -3.56 -4.03
C ALA A 318 15.79 -2.18 -3.38
N ALA A 319 14.67 -1.94 -2.67
CA ALA A 319 14.49 -0.70 -1.93
C ALA A 319 15.52 -0.54 -0.80
N ALA A 320 15.88 -1.63 -0.11
CA ALA A 320 16.95 -1.63 0.89
C ALA A 320 18.31 -1.23 0.30
N ALA A 321 18.68 -1.79 -0.85
CA ALA A 321 19.93 -1.47 -1.54
C ALA A 321 19.97 0.00 -2.00
N ILE A 322 18.87 0.53 -2.55
CA ILE A 322 18.79 1.93 -2.96
C ILE A 322 18.87 2.85 -1.72
N ALA A 323 18.18 2.52 -0.64
CA ALA A 323 18.23 3.30 0.60
C ALA A 323 19.61 3.29 1.25
N CYS A 324 20.34 2.18 1.21
CA CYS A 324 21.74 2.11 1.63
C CYS A 324 22.59 3.12 0.85
N LEU A 325 22.48 3.11 -0.49
CA LEU A 325 23.23 4.06 -1.32
C LEU A 325 22.81 5.51 -1.04
N ALA A 326 21.52 5.76 -0.87
CA ALA A 326 21.01 7.08 -0.49
C ALA A 326 21.57 7.53 0.86
N TYR A 327 21.64 6.64 1.85
CA TYR A 327 22.17 6.94 3.18
C TYR A 327 23.63 7.37 3.12
N LEU A 328 24.46 6.65 2.38
CA LEU A 328 25.88 7.01 2.21
C LEU A 328 26.06 8.39 1.57
N LEU A 329 25.15 8.79 0.67
CA LEU A 329 25.20 10.09 0.00
C LEU A 329 24.70 11.23 0.89
N VAL A 330 23.68 10.99 1.73
CA VAL A 330 23.08 12.04 2.56
C VAL A 330 23.71 12.15 3.94
N ARG A 331 24.41 11.12 4.44
CA ARG A 331 25.08 11.13 5.75
C ARG A 331 25.96 12.37 5.99
N PRO A 332 26.70 12.93 5.02
CA PRO A 332 27.46 14.16 5.28
C PRO A 332 26.60 15.41 5.53
N LEU A 333 25.31 15.36 5.20
CA LEU A 333 24.35 16.47 5.33
C LEU A 333 23.53 16.39 6.63
N PHE A 334 23.60 15.27 7.34
CA PHE A 334 22.85 14.97 8.57
C PHE A 334 23.83 14.63 9.70
#